data_AF-A0A3A0GDF8-F1
#
_entry.id   AF-A0A3A0GDF8-F1
#
_cell.length_a   1.000
_cell.length_b   1.000
_cell.length_c   1.000
_cell.angle_alpha   90.00
_cell.angle_beta   90.00
_cell.angle_gamma   90.00
#
_symmetry.space_group_name_H-M   'P 1'
#
loop_
_entity.id
_entity.type
_entity.pdbx_description
1 polymer ?
#
loop_
_entity_poly.entity_id
_entity_poly.type
_entity_poly.pdbx_seq_one_letter_code
_entity_poly.pdbx_strand_id
1 'polypeptide(L)'
;MIIKRLDADQLAAFRFTKPCEERFLQLQSELLSIAHSNSDVLAKERIEDAIREISQRLTELEKPLSPEGADEDKDGRRAAGRKKRAEQLHAFIVMLKKETEITTGSEKLINLLAEFDTGEIPALGSIIRRLTLGRALELVRHSIDLEKLQVAPLSPESLSVMAELMEHVIVKEGLPSFALSSKASKRLKQLFSQRALLDDMARLQGMQTKGMEEWLALPTRGLLAELSGSYSDTCWNSVRQLVKGHPNITAVPFVRSPNTPLAKLIGSTLLIEGRSLEGDQVLIIRGINPLQNHIMRVQAESFFEAFVEWLAPHAKRGGFTKILIPGGKSGGSQTNRPPLHAYIQEKYGNAPVILLADDPPTTFNGYDIRSSCLLVRELTQ
;
A
#
# COMPACT_ATOMS: atom_id res chain seq x y z
N MET A 1 -0.70 -3.79 -28.19
CA MET A 1 -1.84 -3.61 -27.27
C MET A 1 -2.39 -2.21 -27.47
N ILE A 2 -3.70 -2.04 -27.59
CA ILE A 2 -4.34 -0.72 -27.73
C ILE A 2 -5.10 -0.41 -26.45
N ILE A 3 -4.82 0.75 -25.84
CA ILE A 3 -5.29 1.09 -24.50
C ILE A 3 -6.00 2.44 -24.53
N LYS A 4 -7.16 2.52 -23.89
CA LYS A 4 -7.94 3.76 -23.77
C LYS A 4 -7.24 4.75 -22.84
N ARG A 5 -7.11 6.00 -23.30
CA ARG A 5 -6.59 7.11 -22.49
C ARG A 5 -7.74 7.80 -21.74
N LEU A 6 -7.49 8.21 -20.50
CA LEU A 6 -8.40 9.12 -19.80
C LEU A 6 -8.40 10.47 -20.52
N ASP A 7 -9.55 11.14 -20.55
CA ASP A 7 -9.66 12.47 -21.14
C ASP A 7 -8.76 13.47 -20.40
N ALA A 8 -7.77 14.01 -21.11
CA ALA A 8 -6.78 14.94 -20.56
C ALA A 8 -7.42 16.25 -20.07
N ASP A 9 -8.49 16.71 -20.73
CA ASP A 9 -9.20 17.93 -20.36
C ASP A 9 -9.96 17.71 -19.05
N GLN A 10 -10.61 16.55 -18.90
CA GLN A 10 -11.27 16.15 -17.64
C GLN A 10 -10.27 15.91 -16.51
N LEU A 11 -9.12 15.30 -16.82
CA LEU A 11 -8.06 15.06 -15.85
C LEU A 11 -7.48 16.37 -15.31
N ALA A 12 -7.25 17.36 -16.19
CA ALA A 12 -6.79 18.69 -15.81
C ALA A 12 -7.85 19.47 -15.00
N ALA A 13 -9.12 19.26 -15.31
CA ALA A 13 -10.24 19.88 -14.60
C ALA A 13 -10.64 19.13 -13.31
N PHE A 14 -10.01 17.98 -13.00
CA PHE A 14 -10.42 17.16 -11.87
C PHE A 14 -10.29 17.92 -10.55
N ARG A 15 -11.29 17.72 -9.69
CA ARG A 15 -11.32 18.25 -8.33
C ARG A 15 -11.39 17.09 -7.36
N PHE A 16 -10.33 16.98 -6.56
CA PHE A 16 -10.27 16.04 -5.47
C PHE A 16 -11.33 16.39 -4.43
N THR A 17 -11.84 15.37 -3.74
CA THR A 17 -12.77 15.60 -2.64
C THR A 17 -12.02 16.16 -1.43
N LYS A 18 -12.71 16.96 -0.61
CA LYS A 18 -12.14 17.51 0.62
C LYS A 18 -11.50 16.45 1.54
N PRO A 19 -12.11 15.26 1.78
CA PRO A 19 -11.46 14.22 2.58
C PRO A 19 -10.15 13.69 1.97
N CYS A 20 -10.07 13.62 0.63
CA CYS A 20 -8.85 13.22 -0.07
C CYS A 20 -7.76 14.29 0.08
N GLU A 21 -8.11 15.56 -0.15
CA GLU A 21 -7.21 16.71 0.02
C GLU A 21 -6.65 16.79 1.44
N GLU A 22 -7.52 16.76 2.46
CA GLU A 22 -7.13 16.80 3.87
C GLU A 22 -6.21 15.64 4.23
N ARG A 23 -6.51 14.44 3.73
CA ARG A 23 -5.69 13.26 4.01
C ARG A 23 -4.32 13.34 3.34
N PHE A 24 -4.27 13.77 2.08
CA PHE A 24 -3.02 13.94 1.34
C PHE A 24 -2.12 14.99 2.01
N LEU A 25 -2.67 16.16 2.34
CA LEU A 25 -1.93 17.25 3.01
C LEU A 25 -1.46 16.84 4.41
N GLN A 26 -2.28 16.10 5.16
CA GLN A 26 -1.87 15.57 6.46
C GLN A 26 -0.64 14.66 6.33
N LEU A 27 -0.65 13.72 5.39
CA LEU A 27 0.48 12.79 5.19
C LEU A 27 1.72 13.52 4.68
N GLN A 28 1.55 14.50 3.79
CA GLN A 28 2.64 15.34 3.32
C GLN A 28 3.29 16.14 4.47
N SER A 29 2.47 16.73 5.35
CA SER A 29 2.94 17.41 6.56
C SER A 29 3.68 16.45 7.52
N GLU A 30 3.17 15.22 7.67
CA GLU A 30 3.81 14.18 8.48
C GLU A 30 5.15 13.76 7.89
N LEU A 31 5.25 13.55 6.58
CA LEU A 31 6.49 13.25 5.85
C LEU A 31 7.53 14.37 5.99
N LEU A 32 7.11 15.62 5.81
CA LEU A 32 7.98 16.78 5.99
C LEU A 32 8.56 16.85 7.41
N SER A 33 7.75 16.51 8.41
CA SER A 33 8.14 16.58 9.82
C SER A 33 9.17 15.52 10.25
N ILE A 34 9.46 14.54 9.40
CA ILE A 34 10.39 13.44 9.69
C ILE A 34 11.60 13.40 8.76
N ALA A 35 11.57 14.16 7.66
CA ALA A 35 12.59 14.10 6.60
C ALA A 35 14.01 14.47 7.07
N HIS A 36 14.12 15.25 8.14
CA HIS A 36 15.38 15.81 8.63
C HIS A 36 15.78 15.30 10.01
N SER A 37 15.00 14.40 10.60
CA SER A 37 15.24 13.91 11.95
C SER A 37 15.86 12.51 11.92
N ASN A 38 16.88 12.29 12.75
CA ASN A 38 17.29 10.93 13.11
C ASN A 38 16.12 10.25 13.83
N SER A 39 15.83 8.98 13.56
CA SER A 39 14.67 8.28 14.14
C SER A 39 14.69 8.23 15.66
N ASP A 40 15.84 8.12 16.29
CA ASP A 40 15.96 8.10 17.75
C ASP A 40 15.60 9.46 18.34
N VAL A 41 16.04 10.54 17.67
CA VAL A 41 15.71 11.92 18.06
C VAL A 41 14.21 12.17 17.84
N LEU A 42 13.70 11.79 16.69
CA LEU A 42 12.27 11.87 16.37
C LEU A 42 11.44 11.06 17.37
N ALA A 43 11.89 9.86 17.75
CA ALA A 43 11.19 9.02 18.70
C ALA A 43 11.06 9.74 20.04
N LYS A 44 12.17 10.26 20.56
CA LYS A 44 12.20 10.99 21.82
C LYS A 44 11.30 12.23 21.79
N GLU A 45 11.44 13.09 20.78
CA GLU A 45 10.63 14.31 20.64
C GLU A 45 9.13 13.99 20.59
N ARG A 46 8.74 12.95 19.85
CA ARG A 46 7.33 12.58 19.69
C ARG A 46 6.75 11.93 20.93
N ILE A 47 7.56 11.26 21.75
CA ILE A 47 7.11 10.76 23.06
C ILE A 47 6.93 11.92 24.05
N GLU A 48 7.84 12.89 24.05
CA GLU A 48 7.69 14.11 24.86
C GLU A 48 6.42 14.86 24.48
N ASP A 49 6.13 14.97 23.16
CA ASP A 49 4.85 15.50 22.68
C ASP A 49 3.66 14.68 23.20
N ALA A 50 3.72 13.34 23.15
CA ALA A 50 2.64 12.48 23.65
C ALA A 50 2.39 12.71 25.15
N ILE A 51 3.47 12.73 25.95
CA ILE A 51 3.41 12.98 27.39
C ILE A 51 2.77 14.35 27.65
N ARG A 52 3.13 15.38 26.88
CA ARG A 52 2.56 16.73 27.02
C ARG A 52 1.05 16.73 26.75
N GLU A 53 0.61 16.12 25.65
CA GLU A 53 -0.82 16.04 25.30
C GLU A 53 -1.63 15.26 26.35
N ILE A 54 -1.07 14.13 26.84
CA ILE A 54 -1.70 13.33 27.89
C ILE A 54 -1.76 14.11 29.21
N SER A 55 -0.70 14.86 29.55
CA SER A 55 -0.65 15.68 30.77
C SER A 55 -1.63 16.85 30.73
N GLN A 56 -1.83 17.46 29.56
CA GLN A 56 -2.84 18.50 29.38
C GLN A 56 -4.24 17.93 29.61
N ARG A 57 -4.54 16.76 29.04
CA ARG A 57 -5.82 16.09 29.26
C ARG A 57 -6.03 15.66 30.72
N LEU A 58 -4.97 15.21 31.39
CA LEU A 58 -4.99 14.90 32.82
C LEU A 58 -5.37 16.13 33.64
N THR A 59 -4.72 17.27 33.38
CA THR A 59 -5.04 18.55 34.03
C THR A 59 -6.51 18.94 33.82
N GLU A 60 -7.06 18.73 32.63
CA GLU A 60 -8.49 18.98 32.37
C GLU A 60 -9.42 18.05 33.15
N LEU A 61 -9.07 16.76 33.29
CA LEU A 61 -9.87 15.81 34.06
C LEU A 61 -9.84 16.08 35.56
N GLU A 62 -8.79 16.71 36.07
CA GLU A 62 -8.63 17.09 37.47
C GLU A 62 -9.32 18.42 37.85
N LYS A 63 -9.73 19.25 36.87
CA LYS A 63 -10.50 20.48 37.13
C LYS A 63 -11.83 20.18 37.81
N PRO A 64 -12.24 20.92 38.86
CA PRO A 64 -13.53 20.71 39.53
C PRO A 64 -14.71 20.87 38.55
N LEU A 65 -15.79 20.10 38.77
CA LEU A 65 -17.04 20.24 38.01
C LEU A 65 -17.71 21.56 38.42
N SER A 66 -18.11 22.40 37.46
CA SER A 66 -18.89 23.60 37.75
C SER A 66 -20.24 23.23 38.37
N PRO A 67 -20.71 23.95 39.41
CA PRO A 67 -21.90 23.58 40.20
C PRO A 67 -23.26 23.84 39.51
N GLU A 68 -23.32 24.11 38.21
CA GLU A 68 -24.56 24.53 37.56
C GLU A 68 -25.42 23.34 37.11
N GLY A 69 -26.47 23.06 37.89
CA GLY A 69 -27.58 22.15 37.54
C GLY A 69 -27.49 20.72 38.10
N ALA A 70 -27.05 20.58 39.36
CA ALA A 70 -26.68 19.30 39.98
C ALA A 70 -27.82 18.25 40.09
N ASP A 71 -27.53 17.05 39.61
CA ASP A 71 -28.21 15.78 39.92
C ASP A 71 -27.15 14.91 40.62
N GLU A 72 -27.21 14.84 41.96
CA GLU A 72 -26.14 14.30 42.82
C GLU A 72 -25.67 12.90 42.42
N ASP A 73 -26.59 12.05 41.94
CA ASP A 73 -26.31 10.67 41.55
C ASP A 73 -25.57 10.59 40.19
N LYS A 74 -25.88 11.51 39.26
CA LYS A 74 -25.19 11.59 37.96
C LYS A 74 -23.81 12.24 38.11
N ASP A 75 -23.68 13.23 38.98
CA ASP A 75 -22.40 13.91 39.22
C ASP A 75 -21.43 13.04 40.01
N GLY A 76 -21.90 12.22 40.95
CA GLY A 76 -21.09 11.21 41.64
C GLY A 76 -20.50 10.16 40.68
N ARG A 77 -21.31 9.63 39.75
CA ARG A 77 -20.84 8.68 38.72
C ARG A 77 -19.86 9.32 37.73
N ARG A 78 -20.11 10.57 37.34
CA ARG A 78 -19.20 11.35 36.47
C ARG A 78 -17.86 11.65 37.15
N ALA A 79 -17.88 12.02 38.42
CA ALA A 79 -16.67 12.28 39.20
C ALA A 79 -15.82 11.01 39.39
N ALA A 80 -16.45 9.88 39.72
CA ALA A 80 -15.75 8.59 39.84
C ALA A 80 -15.13 8.15 38.49
N GLY A 81 -15.85 8.34 37.39
CA GLY A 81 -15.34 8.09 36.04
C GLY A 81 -14.13 8.95 35.67
N ARG A 82 -14.19 10.27 35.93
CA ARG A 82 -13.07 11.20 35.71
C ARG A 82 -11.84 10.82 36.53
N LYS A 83 -12.03 10.47 37.81
CA LYS A 83 -10.93 10.05 38.71
C LYS A 83 -10.25 8.78 38.21
N LYS A 84 -11.02 7.73 37.90
CA LYS A 84 -10.49 6.48 37.33
C LYS A 84 -9.73 6.73 36.03
N ARG A 85 -10.23 7.64 35.19
CA ARG A 85 -9.58 8.00 33.93
C ARG A 85 -8.28 8.79 34.15
N ALA A 86 -8.26 9.72 35.10
CA ALA A 86 -7.05 10.45 35.50
C ALA A 86 -5.96 9.48 36.01
N GLU A 87 -6.33 8.51 36.86
CA GLU A 87 -5.43 7.47 37.33
C GLU A 87 -4.84 6.63 36.17
N GLN A 88 -5.66 6.29 35.18
CA GLN A 88 -5.20 5.60 33.96
C GLN A 88 -4.22 6.45 33.14
N LEU A 89 -4.50 7.73 32.92
CA LEU A 89 -3.59 8.63 32.19
C LEU A 89 -2.27 8.81 32.93
N HIS A 90 -2.33 8.98 34.25
CA HIS A 90 -1.13 9.11 35.09
C HIS A 90 -0.26 7.86 35.02
N ALA A 91 -0.87 6.68 35.20
CA ALA A 91 -0.16 5.40 35.06
C ALA A 91 0.45 5.22 33.66
N PHE A 92 -0.25 5.66 32.62
CA PHE A 92 0.25 5.59 31.25
C PHE A 92 1.44 6.55 31.01
N ILE A 93 1.42 7.78 31.55
CA ILE A 93 2.57 8.69 31.50
C ILE A 93 3.81 8.06 32.17
N VAL A 94 3.64 7.45 33.35
CA VAL A 94 4.73 6.78 34.06
C VAL A 94 5.31 5.64 33.22
N MET A 95 4.45 4.85 32.57
CA MET A 95 4.86 3.78 31.67
C MET A 95 5.66 4.31 30.46
N LEU A 96 5.18 5.37 29.81
CA LEU A 96 5.88 5.99 28.67
C LEU A 96 7.26 6.50 29.08
N LYS A 97 7.37 7.23 30.20
CA LYS A 97 8.66 7.74 30.70
C LYS A 97 9.65 6.61 30.94
N LYS A 98 9.21 5.56 31.65
CA LYS A 98 10.04 4.38 31.93
C LYS A 98 10.52 3.70 30.64
N GLU A 99 9.64 3.53 29.66
CA GLU A 99 10.02 2.87 28.40
C GLU A 99 10.98 3.72 27.56
N THR A 100 10.88 5.05 27.66
CA THR A 100 11.80 6.00 26.98
C THR A 100 13.21 5.94 27.57
N GLU A 101 13.35 5.62 28.86
CA GLU A 101 14.66 5.50 29.53
C GLU A 101 15.35 4.16 29.23
N ILE A 102 14.58 3.10 28.97
CA ILE A 102 15.09 1.71 28.84
C ILE A 102 15.34 1.33 27.39
N THR A 103 14.56 1.88 26.44
CA THR A 103 14.49 1.35 25.08
C THR A 103 15.16 2.30 24.10
N THR A 104 16.08 1.76 23.29
CA THR A 104 16.64 2.45 22.12
C THR A 104 15.78 2.31 20.87
N GLY A 105 14.70 1.53 20.91
CA GLY A 105 13.82 1.24 19.76
C GLY A 105 12.42 1.86 19.90
N SER A 106 11.92 2.45 18.82
CA SER A 106 10.61 3.11 18.77
C SER A 106 9.43 2.13 18.69
N GLU A 107 9.65 0.83 18.44
CA GLU A 107 8.58 -0.15 18.17
C GLU A 107 7.71 -0.43 19.39
N LYS A 108 8.32 -0.65 20.56
CA LYS A 108 7.57 -0.89 21.80
C LYS A 108 6.73 0.33 22.18
N LEU A 109 7.27 1.53 21.96
CA LEU A 109 6.59 2.79 22.21
C LEU A 109 5.42 2.99 21.24
N ILE A 110 5.61 2.69 19.95
CA ILE A 110 4.53 2.66 18.95
C ILE A 110 3.43 1.68 19.38
N ASN A 111 3.79 0.48 19.85
CA ASN A 111 2.83 -0.51 20.31
C ASN A 111 2.02 0.01 21.51
N LEU A 112 2.70 0.54 22.54
CA LEU A 112 2.06 1.11 23.73
C LEU A 112 1.10 2.26 23.39
N LEU A 113 1.53 3.21 22.57
CA LEU A 113 0.71 4.34 22.15
C LEU A 113 -0.48 3.90 21.28
N ALA A 114 -0.30 2.92 20.40
CA ALA A 114 -1.37 2.39 19.56
C ALA A 114 -2.41 1.57 20.33
N GLU A 115 -2.02 0.93 21.44
CA GLU A 115 -2.95 0.22 22.33
C GLU A 115 -3.75 1.16 23.23
N PHE A 116 -3.24 2.36 23.49
CA PHE A 116 -3.91 3.35 24.30
C PHE A 116 -5.12 3.93 23.55
N ASP A 117 -6.24 4.13 24.27
CA ASP A 117 -7.44 4.71 23.67
C ASP A 117 -7.22 6.21 23.41
N THR A 118 -6.94 6.53 22.14
CA THR A 118 -6.67 7.89 21.69
C THR A 118 -7.95 8.68 21.35
N GLY A 119 -9.16 8.10 21.48
CA GLY A 119 -10.40 8.78 21.09
C GLY A 119 -10.61 10.12 21.80
N GLU A 120 -10.05 10.25 23.00
CA GLU A 120 -10.13 11.43 23.85
C GLU A 120 -8.98 12.43 23.66
N ILE A 121 -7.91 12.03 22.95
CA ILE A 121 -6.72 12.87 22.71
C ILE A 121 -6.37 12.79 21.21
N PRO A 122 -7.03 13.60 20.37
CA PRO A 122 -6.87 13.54 18.91
C PRO A 122 -5.42 13.70 18.43
N ALA A 123 -4.63 14.51 19.15
CA ALA A 123 -3.22 14.77 18.85
C ALA A 123 -2.35 13.50 18.86
N LEU A 124 -2.69 12.50 19.69
CA LEU A 124 -1.97 11.23 19.74
C LEU A 124 -2.00 10.49 18.41
N GLY A 125 -3.08 10.63 17.64
CA GLY A 125 -3.17 10.02 16.31
C GLY A 125 -2.07 10.52 15.36
N SER A 126 -1.77 11.82 15.38
CA SER A 126 -0.70 12.43 14.57
C SER A 126 0.68 11.98 15.04
N ILE A 127 0.88 11.95 16.36
CA ILE A 127 2.14 11.54 16.98
C ILE A 127 2.48 10.08 16.62
N ILE A 128 1.51 9.18 16.79
CA ILE A 128 1.65 7.76 16.44
C ILE A 128 1.98 7.60 14.97
N ARG A 129 1.31 8.35 14.07
CA ARG A 129 1.59 8.27 12.63
C ARG A 129 3.01 8.71 12.31
N ARG A 130 3.48 9.84 12.84
CA ARG A 130 4.85 10.32 12.59
C ARG A 130 5.91 9.34 13.10
N LEU A 131 5.71 8.77 14.29
CA LEU A 131 6.58 7.73 14.84
C LEU A 131 6.63 6.49 13.93
N THR A 132 5.45 5.97 13.58
CA THR A 132 5.31 4.77 12.74
C THR A 132 5.91 5.00 11.35
N LEU A 133 5.67 6.16 10.76
CA LEU A 133 6.17 6.55 9.45
C LEU A 133 7.70 6.70 9.47
N GLY A 134 8.24 7.42 10.47
CA GLY A 134 9.69 7.56 10.66
C GLY A 134 10.39 6.21 10.73
N ARG A 135 9.86 5.29 11.56
CA ARG A 135 10.44 3.95 11.70
C ARG A 135 10.27 3.08 10.46
N ALA A 136 9.09 3.08 9.83
CA ALA A 136 8.85 2.29 8.63
C ALA A 136 9.77 2.72 7.48
N LEU A 137 10.01 4.02 7.33
CA LEU A 137 10.89 4.54 6.28
C LEU A 137 12.36 4.16 6.48
N GLU A 138 12.85 4.01 7.70
CA GLU A 138 14.22 3.51 7.92
C GLU A 138 14.42 2.11 7.37
N LEU A 139 13.40 1.25 7.47
CA LEU A 139 13.46 -0.11 6.99
C LEU A 139 13.40 -0.20 5.45
N VAL A 140 12.87 0.84 4.80
CA VAL A 140 12.53 0.82 3.36
C VAL A 140 13.12 2.02 2.60
N ARG A 141 14.10 2.73 3.19
CA ARG A 141 14.64 4.03 2.73
C ARG A 141 15.15 4.08 1.29
N HIS A 142 15.39 2.92 0.68
CA HIS A 142 15.89 2.80 -0.70
C HIS A 142 14.79 2.77 -1.77
N SER A 143 13.51 2.65 -1.39
CA SER A 143 12.44 2.33 -2.34
C SER A 143 11.56 3.52 -2.74
N ILE A 144 11.64 4.67 -2.06
CA ILE A 144 10.76 5.83 -2.28
C ILE A 144 11.54 7.14 -2.23
N ASP A 145 11.35 8.00 -3.23
CA ASP A 145 11.86 9.38 -3.27
C ASP A 145 10.98 10.28 -2.39
N LEU A 146 11.33 10.33 -1.09
CA LEU A 146 10.58 11.06 -0.08
C LEU A 146 10.61 12.58 -0.30
N GLU A 147 11.71 13.12 -0.83
CA GLU A 147 11.85 14.55 -1.10
C GLU A 147 10.84 14.99 -2.16
N LYS A 148 10.66 14.20 -3.23
CA LYS A 148 9.65 14.50 -4.24
C LYS A 148 8.24 14.47 -3.68
N LEU A 149 7.92 13.52 -2.81
CA LEU A 149 6.57 13.41 -2.21
C LEU A 149 6.24 14.56 -1.26
N GLN A 150 7.23 15.05 -0.52
CA GLN A 150 7.07 16.13 0.45
C GLN A 150 6.63 17.45 -0.17
N VAL A 151 6.98 17.69 -1.44
CA VAL A 151 6.63 18.92 -2.15
C VAL A 151 5.70 18.69 -3.34
N ALA A 152 5.27 17.44 -3.57
CA ALA A 152 4.41 17.10 -4.69
C ALA A 152 3.06 17.82 -4.57
N PRO A 153 2.58 18.49 -5.64
CA PRO A 153 1.20 18.96 -5.65
C PRO A 153 0.26 17.77 -5.62
N LEU A 154 -0.95 17.97 -5.10
CA LEU A 154 -2.00 16.96 -5.20
C LEU A 154 -2.35 16.75 -6.68
N SER A 155 -2.04 15.56 -7.18
CA SER A 155 -2.26 15.12 -8.55
C SER A 155 -2.60 13.63 -8.57
N PRO A 156 -3.16 13.09 -9.67
CA PRO A 156 -3.39 11.66 -9.80
C PRO A 156 -2.14 10.83 -9.51
N GLU A 157 -0.99 11.28 -10.01
CA GLU A 157 0.29 10.60 -9.81
C GLU A 157 0.73 10.63 -8.34
N SER A 158 0.76 11.81 -7.70
CA SER A 158 1.18 11.91 -6.30
C SER A 158 0.22 11.21 -5.34
N LEU A 159 -1.09 11.24 -5.64
CA LEU A 159 -2.11 10.53 -4.88
C LEU A 159 -1.83 9.02 -4.85
N SER A 160 -1.49 8.45 -6.01
CA SER A 160 -1.24 7.02 -6.09
C SER A 160 0.07 6.61 -5.44
N VAL A 161 1.13 7.43 -5.54
CA VAL A 161 2.38 7.16 -4.82
C VAL A 161 2.17 7.26 -3.31
N MET A 162 1.34 8.21 -2.84
CA MET A 162 0.97 8.32 -1.43
C MET A 162 0.18 7.08 -0.95
N ALA A 163 -0.76 6.59 -1.76
CA ALA A 163 -1.49 5.36 -1.46
C ALA A 163 -0.56 4.14 -1.40
N GLU A 164 0.38 4.01 -2.35
CA GLU A 164 1.38 2.95 -2.36
C GLU A 164 2.31 2.99 -1.13
N LEU A 165 2.79 4.17 -0.74
CA LEU A 165 3.57 4.38 0.47
C LEU A 165 2.81 3.85 1.70
N MET A 166 1.53 4.21 1.84
CA MET A 166 0.73 3.82 3.00
C MET A 166 0.48 2.30 3.04
N GLU A 167 0.08 1.72 1.91
CA GLU A 167 -0.31 0.31 1.88
C GLU A 167 0.89 -0.62 1.82
N HIS A 168 1.82 -0.38 0.90
CA HIS A 168 2.92 -1.30 0.67
C HIS A 168 4.04 -1.08 1.68
N VAL A 169 4.55 0.15 1.77
CA VAL A 169 5.72 0.44 2.60
C VAL A 169 5.37 0.46 4.08
N ILE A 170 4.29 1.14 4.49
CA ILE A 170 3.95 1.21 5.91
C ILE A 170 3.23 -0.06 6.34
N VAL A 171 2.09 -0.40 5.74
CA VAL A 171 1.21 -1.45 6.26
C VAL A 171 1.71 -2.86 5.98
N LYS A 172 2.23 -3.15 4.78
CA LYS A 172 2.66 -4.51 4.39
C LYS A 172 4.11 -4.82 4.74
N GLU A 173 5.02 -3.85 4.65
CA GLU A 173 6.45 -4.07 4.93
C GLU A 173 6.85 -3.56 6.31
N GLY A 174 6.47 -2.33 6.66
CA GLY A 174 6.83 -1.71 7.93
C GLY A 174 6.19 -2.38 9.15
N LEU A 175 4.85 -2.38 9.24
CA LEU A 175 4.15 -2.84 10.45
C LEU A 175 4.49 -4.28 10.88
N PRO A 176 4.66 -5.28 9.99
CA PRO A 176 5.02 -6.64 10.41
C PRO A 176 6.37 -6.72 11.14
N SER A 177 7.29 -5.79 10.89
CA SER A 177 8.60 -5.77 11.55
C SER A 177 8.54 -5.27 13.00
N PHE A 178 7.45 -4.62 13.42
CA PHE A 178 7.36 -3.93 14.72
C PHE A 178 6.92 -4.83 15.88
N ALA A 179 6.74 -6.15 15.66
CA ALA A 179 6.27 -7.11 16.66
C ALA A 179 5.02 -6.65 17.45
N LEU A 180 4.07 -6.03 16.76
CA LEU A 180 2.88 -5.39 17.33
C LEU A 180 1.86 -6.39 17.87
N SER A 181 1.12 -5.99 18.90
CA SER A 181 -0.09 -6.72 19.30
C SER A 181 -1.16 -6.62 18.22
N SER A 182 -2.13 -7.55 18.25
CA SER A 182 -3.28 -7.55 17.32
C SER A 182 -4.09 -6.26 17.42
N LYS A 183 -4.21 -5.69 18.62
CA LYS A 183 -4.90 -4.42 18.89
C LYS A 183 -4.14 -3.25 18.26
N ALA A 184 -2.84 -3.14 18.52
CA ALA A 184 -2.00 -2.08 17.94
C ALA A 184 -1.98 -2.15 16.41
N SER A 185 -1.79 -3.35 15.85
CA SER A 185 -1.80 -3.58 14.39
C SER A 185 -3.10 -3.11 13.74
N LYS A 186 -4.26 -3.47 14.31
CA LYS A 186 -5.56 -3.01 13.83
C LYS A 186 -5.68 -1.48 13.91
N ARG A 187 -5.23 -0.87 15.00
CA ARG A 187 -5.29 0.58 15.18
C ARG A 187 -4.41 1.32 14.18
N LEU A 188 -3.17 0.88 13.98
CA LEU A 188 -2.26 1.49 13.02
C LEU A 188 -2.80 1.38 11.59
N LYS A 189 -3.38 0.23 11.20
CA LYS A 189 -4.07 0.10 9.90
C LYS A 189 -5.22 1.10 9.72
N GLN A 190 -5.96 1.42 10.79
CA GLN A 190 -6.99 2.46 10.73
C GLN A 190 -6.38 3.86 10.60
N LEU A 191 -5.33 4.18 11.37
CA LEU A 191 -4.64 5.46 11.30
C LEU A 191 -3.97 5.69 9.95
N PHE A 192 -3.54 4.62 9.27
CA PHE A 192 -2.99 4.62 7.92
C PHE A 192 -4.03 4.18 6.87
N SER A 193 -5.32 4.41 7.12
CA SER A 193 -6.36 4.16 6.12
C SER A 193 -6.15 5.04 4.89
N GLN A 194 -6.11 4.40 3.71
CA GLN A 194 -5.99 5.04 2.39
C GLN A 194 -7.35 5.28 1.71
N ARG A 195 -8.47 5.01 2.40
CA ARG A 195 -9.82 5.00 1.80
C ARG A 195 -10.14 6.26 0.99
N ALA A 196 -9.93 7.44 1.57
CA ALA A 196 -10.22 8.70 0.89
C ALA A 196 -9.39 8.90 -0.39
N LEU A 197 -8.16 8.40 -0.42
CA LEU A 197 -7.30 8.46 -1.61
C LEU A 197 -7.83 7.49 -2.68
N LEU A 198 -8.17 6.26 -2.28
CA LEU A 198 -8.71 5.25 -3.18
C LEU A 198 -10.08 5.64 -3.78
N ASP A 199 -10.95 6.30 -2.99
CA ASP A 199 -12.26 6.75 -3.47
C ASP A 199 -12.11 7.76 -4.63
N ASP A 200 -11.17 8.71 -4.52
CA ASP A 200 -10.89 9.66 -5.59
C ASP A 200 -10.15 9.03 -6.77
N MET A 201 -9.30 8.03 -6.53
CA MET A 201 -8.69 7.24 -7.61
C MET A 201 -9.74 6.46 -8.40
N ALA A 202 -10.76 5.90 -7.73
CA ALA A 202 -11.88 5.26 -8.39
C ALA A 202 -12.69 6.26 -9.22
N ARG A 203 -12.93 7.48 -8.71
CA ARG A 203 -13.56 8.56 -9.48
C ARG A 203 -12.77 8.94 -10.73
N LEU A 204 -11.44 8.98 -10.64
CA LEU A 204 -10.54 9.21 -11.78
C LEU A 204 -10.69 8.10 -12.83
N GLN A 205 -10.76 6.84 -12.41
CA GLN A 205 -10.94 5.70 -13.32
C GLN A 205 -12.33 5.63 -13.96
N GLY A 206 -13.34 6.27 -13.35
CA GLY A 206 -14.69 6.41 -13.92
C GLY A 206 -14.85 7.56 -14.93
N MET A 207 -13.79 8.32 -15.24
CA MET A 207 -13.83 9.39 -16.24
C MET A 207 -14.05 8.89 -17.66
N GLN A 208 -14.49 9.79 -18.53
CA GLN A 208 -14.57 9.48 -19.95
C GLN A 208 -13.17 9.27 -20.53
N THR A 209 -13.09 8.37 -21.52
CA THR A 209 -11.85 8.10 -22.24
C THR A 209 -11.85 8.89 -23.55
N LYS A 210 -10.73 9.54 -23.88
CA LYS A 210 -10.53 10.28 -25.13
C LYS A 210 -9.22 9.86 -25.78
N GLY A 211 -9.34 9.15 -26.89
CA GLY A 211 -8.20 8.62 -27.66
C GLY A 211 -7.68 7.28 -27.15
N MET A 212 -6.71 6.75 -27.91
CA MET A 212 -6.07 5.46 -27.66
C MET A 212 -4.55 5.64 -27.64
N GLU A 213 -3.87 4.73 -26.96
CA GLU A 213 -2.41 4.63 -26.95
C GLU A 213 -1.98 3.20 -27.27
N GLU A 214 -0.94 3.07 -28.11
CA GLU A 214 -0.35 1.78 -28.41
C GLU A 214 0.79 1.48 -27.44
N TRP A 215 0.69 0.32 -26.79
CA TRP A 215 1.74 -0.25 -25.95
C TRP A 215 2.17 -1.61 -26.51
N LEU A 216 3.45 -1.92 -26.35
CA LEU A 216 4.07 -3.19 -26.72
C LEU A 216 4.47 -3.96 -25.46
N ALA A 217 4.18 -5.25 -25.43
CA ALA A 217 4.63 -6.18 -24.40
C ALA A 217 5.74 -7.07 -25.00
N LEU A 218 6.90 -7.12 -24.34
CA LEU A 218 8.13 -7.70 -24.91
C LEU A 218 8.65 -8.89 -24.08
N PRO A 219 8.13 -10.12 -24.24
CA PRO A 219 8.59 -11.25 -23.45
C PRO A 219 10.11 -11.43 -23.61
N THR A 220 10.83 -11.46 -22.49
CA THR A 220 12.27 -11.47 -22.48
C THR A 220 12.83 -12.31 -21.33
N ARG A 221 14.02 -12.84 -21.59
CA ARG A 221 14.91 -13.49 -20.62
C ARG A 221 16.29 -12.84 -20.75
N GLY A 222 17.13 -13.02 -19.75
CA GLY A 222 18.47 -12.42 -19.70
C GLY A 222 18.47 -11.04 -19.03
N LEU A 223 19.34 -10.12 -19.47
CA LEU A 223 19.62 -8.88 -18.75
C LEU A 223 18.38 -8.00 -18.52
N LEU A 224 17.52 -7.84 -19.53
CA LEU A 224 16.29 -7.06 -19.37
C LEU A 224 15.32 -7.71 -18.36
N ALA A 225 15.29 -9.04 -18.28
CA ALA A 225 14.50 -9.72 -17.27
C ALA A 225 15.09 -9.54 -15.86
N GLU A 226 16.42 -9.65 -15.70
CA GLU A 226 17.12 -9.41 -14.43
C GLU A 226 16.86 -7.99 -13.89
N LEU A 227 16.77 -6.99 -14.78
CA LEU A 227 16.51 -5.60 -14.40
C LEU A 227 15.02 -5.25 -14.27
N SER A 228 14.12 -6.22 -14.51
CA SER A 228 12.67 -5.97 -14.59
C SER A 228 12.09 -5.37 -13.32
N GLY A 229 12.57 -5.81 -12.17
CA GLY A 229 12.16 -5.28 -10.88
C GLY A 229 12.53 -3.80 -10.71
N SER A 230 13.74 -3.43 -11.16
CA SER A 230 14.33 -2.10 -10.95
C SER A 230 13.68 -1.02 -11.80
N TYR A 231 13.41 -1.26 -13.09
CA TYR A 231 12.81 -0.23 -13.95
C TYR A 231 11.28 -0.16 -13.87
N SER A 232 10.65 -1.05 -13.10
CA SER A 232 9.20 -1.14 -12.97
C SER A 232 8.70 -0.77 -11.58
N ASP A 233 9.59 -0.42 -10.65
CA ASP A 233 9.29 -0.13 -9.24
C ASP A 233 8.40 -1.21 -8.60
N THR A 234 8.94 -2.44 -8.54
CA THR A 234 8.18 -3.61 -8.10
C THR A 234 8.86 -4.40 -7.00
N CYS A 235 8.05 -5.19 -6.27
CA CYS A 235 8.49 -5.92 -5.09
C CYS A 235 9.60 -6.96 -5.35
N TRP A 236 9.84 -7.38 -6.60
CA TRP A 236 10.88 -8.36 -6.92
C TRP A 236 12.23 -7.76 -7.33
N ASN A 237 12.42 -6.45 -7.17
CA ASN A 237 13.72 -5.79 -7.33
C ASN A 237 14.80 -6.34 -6.37
N SER A 238 14.40 -6.97 -5.26
CA SER A 238 15.29 -7.63 -4.30
C SER A 238 15.80 -9.00 -4.78
N VAL A 239 15.18 -9.60 -5.81
CA VAL A 239 15.53 -10.94 -6.27
C VAL A 239 16.74 -10.87 -7.20
N ARG A 240 17.85 -11.50 -6.77
CA ARG A 240 19.06 -11.63 -7.59
C ARG A 240 19.01 -12.91 -8.44
N GLN A 241 19.60 -12.85 -9.64
CA GLN A 241 19.68 -13.98 -10.56
C GLN A 241 18.29 -14.54 -10.91
N LEU A 242 17.34 -13.66 -11.19
CA LEU A 242 15.94 -14.00 -11.49
C LEU A 242 15.83 -15.11 -12.53
N VAL A 243 16.53 -14.96 -13.65
CA VAL A 243 16.41 -15.84 -14.82
C VAL A 243 17.07 -17.19 -14.57
N LYS A 244 18.18 -17.19 -13.81
CA LYS A 244 18.93 -18.42 -13.50
C LYS A 244 18.28 -19.21 -12.36
N GLY A 245 17.80 -18.53 -11.33
CA GLY A 245 17.13 -19.14 -10.17
C GLY A 245 15.71 -19.60 -10.46
N HIS A 246 15.05 -19.00 -11.45
CA HIS A 246 13.67 -19.31 -11.83
C HIS A 246 13.54 -19.55 -13.34
N PRO A 247 13.89 -20.75 -13.82
CA PRO A 247 13.86 -21.07 -15.25
C PRO A 247 12.45 -20.98 -15.85
N ASN A 248 11.40 -21.17 -15.05
CA ASN A 248 10.00 -21.06 -15.44
C ASN A 248 9.44 -19.61 -15.44
N ILE A 249 10.28 -18.59 -15.25
CA ILE A 249 9.84 -17.18 -15.21
C ILE A 249 10.31 -16.42 -16.45
N THR A 250 9.38 -15.74 -17.12
CA THR A 250 9.65 -14.80 -18.20
C THR A 250 9.23 -13.39 -17.79
N ALA A 251 10.10 -12.41 -17.96
CA ALA A 251 9.72 -11.01 -17.76
C ALA A 251 9.06 -10.45 -19.01
N VAL A 252 8.09 -9.57 -18.85
CA VAL A 252 7.39 -8.89 -19.94
C VAL A 252 7.40 -7.39 -19.65
N PRO A 253 8.40 -6.66 -20.16
CA PRO A 253 8.43 -5.21 -20.12
C PRO A 253 7.35 -4.60 -21.04
N PHE A 254 6.85 -3.44 -20.64
CA PHE A 254 5.87 -2.65 -21.38
C PHE A 254 6.56 -1.44 -22.01
N VAL A 255 6.33 -1.21 -23.31
CA VAL A 255 6.88 -0.08 -24.05
C VAL A 255 5.74 0.74 -24.64
N ARG A 256 5.72 2.03 -24.33
CA ARG A 256 4.76 3.00 -24.88
C ARG A 256 5.20 3.51 -26.23
N SER A 257 4.25 3.84 -27.12
CA SER A 257 4.51 4.48 -28.41
C SER A 257 5.59 3.75 -29.22
N PRO A 258 5.46 2.42 -29.40
CA PRO A 258 6.46 1.64 -30.11
C PRO A 258 6.65 2.18 -31.53
N ASN A 259 7.84 1.97 -32.10
CA ASN A 259 8.20 2.41 -33.46
C ASN A 259 8.18 3.94 -33.68
N THR A 260 8.23 4.71 -32.60
CA THR A 260 8.38 6.17 -32.65
C THR A 260 9.62 6.61 -31.85
N PRO A 261 10.16 7.82 -32.09
CA PRO A 261 11.20 8.40 -31.24
C PRO A 261 10.77 8.61 -29.78
N LEU A 262 9.47 8.50 -29.48
CA LEU A 262 8.90 8.63 -28.14
C LEU A 262 8.78 7.28 -27.41
N ALA A 263 9.35 6.21 -27.98
CA ALA A 263 9.33 4.89 -27.37
C ALA A 263 9.94 4.92 -25.97
N LYS A 264 9.19 4.46 -24.97
CA LYS A 264 9.62 4.49 -23.57
C LYS A 264 9.24 3.22 -22.84
N LEU A 265 10.17 2.70 -22.05
CA LEU A 265 9.92 1.62 -21.10
C LEU A 265 9.04 2.15 -19.95
N ILE A 266 7.91 1.51 -19.70
CA ILE A 266 6.87 2.00 -18.81
C ILE A 266 6.38 0.93 -17.84
N GLY A 267 7.23 -0.03 -17.48
CA GLY A 267 6.97 -1.03 -16.46
C GLY A 267 7.14 -2.47 -16.96
N SER A 268 6.69 -3.43 -16.16
CA SER A 268 6.72 -4.85 -16.54
C SER A 268 5.77 -5.71 -15.71
N THR A 269 5.66 -6.97 -16.12
CA THR A 269 5.10 -8.06 -15.33
C THR A 269 6.00 -9.28 -15.45
N LEU A 270 5.88 -10.23 -14.52
CA LEU A 270 6.40 -11.58 -14.68
C LEU A 270 5.29 -12.51 -15.18
N LEU A 271 5.67 -13.47 -16.00
CA LEU A 271 4.88 -14.64 -16.36
C LEU A 271 5.57 -15.85 -15.73
N ILE A 272 4.83 -16.61 -14.91
CA ILE A 272 5.31 -17.82 -14.29
C ILE A 272 4.59 -19.01 -14.91
N GLU A 273 5.36 -19.91 -15.51
CA GLU A 273 4.86 -21.20 -15.97
C GLU A 273 4.70 -22.13 -14.77
N GLY A 274 3.58 -22.82 -14.68
CA GLY A 274 3.26 -23.71 -13.58
C GLY A 274 2.28 -24.80 -13.98
N ARG A 275 1.89 -25.61 -12.98
CA ARG A 275 0.91 -26.68 -13.16
C ARG A 275 -0.19 -26.59 -12.10
N SER A 276 -1.44 -26.85 -12.48
CA SER A 276 -2.52 -27.04 -11.49
C SER A 276 -2.38 -28.39 -10.77
N LEU A 277 -3.04 -28.57 -9.62
CA LEU A 277 -3.14 -29.88 -8.99
C LEU A 277 -3.86 -30.93 -9.86
N GLU A 278 -4.71 -30.48 -10.77
CA GLU A 278 -5.42 -31.33 -11.74
C GLU A 278 -4.54 -31.69 -12.96
N GLY A 279 -3.33 -31.14 -13.04
CA GLY A 279 -2.35 -31.47 -14.08
C GLY A 279 -2.29 -30.48 -15.25
N ASP A 280 -3.14 -29.44 -15.26
CA ASP A 280 -3.19 -28.42 -16.31
C ASP A 280 -1.90 -27.61 -16.38
N GLN A 281 -1.48 -27.28 -17.60
CA GLN A 281 -0.44 -26.27 -17.83
C GLN A 281 -1.04 -24.88 -17.65
N VAL A 282 -0.51 -24.10 -16.70
CA VAL A 282 -1.04 -22.77 -16.38
C VAL A 282 0.02 -21.69 -16.54
N LEU A 283 -0.41 -20.51 -16.96
CA LEU A 283 0.42 -19.32 -17.06
C LEU A 283 -0.06 -18.27 -16.06
N ILE A 284 0.81 -17.89 -15.13
CA ILE A 284 0.45 -16.99 -14.03
C ILE A 284 1.00 -15.60 -14.32
N ILE A 285 0.11 -14.61 -14.39
CA ILE A 285 0.48 -13.18 -14.43
C ILE A 285 0.85 -12.77 -13.02
N ARG A 286 2.11 -12.40 -12.80
CA ARG A 286 2.59 -11.97 -11.48
C ARG A 286 3.17 -10.57 -11.55
N GLY A 287 2.72 -9.72 -10.62
CA GLY A 287 3.31 -8.40 -10.45
C GLY A 287 3.08 -7.48 -11.63
N ILE A 288 1.87 -7.45 -12.20
CA ILE A 288 1.58 -6.60 -13.36
C ILE A 288 1.67 -5.12 -12.97
N ASN A 289 2.76 -4.47 -13.37
CA ASN A 289 3.15 -3.17 -12.83
C ASN A 289 3.64 -2.23 -13.94
N PRO A 290 2.72 -1.62 -14.71
CA PRO A 290 3.03 -0.40 -15.44
C PRO A 290 3.46 0.70 -14.47
N LEU A 291 4.33 1.62 -14.89
CA LEU A 291 4.79 2.74 -14.07
C LEU A 291 3.61 3.61 -13.62
N GLN A 292 3.70 4.12 -12.39
CA GLN A 292 2.61 4.79 -11.72
C GLN A 292 2.08 6.02 -12.46
N ASN A 293 2.98 6.83 -13.01
CA ASN A 293 2.64 8.01 -13.81
C ASN A 293 1.95 7.66 -15.15
N HIS A 294 2.09 6.44 -15.64
CA HIS A 294 1.47 5.98 -16.87
C HIS A 294 0.11 5.36 -16.63
N ILE A 295 -0.03 4.49 -15.62
CA ILE A 295 -1.32 3.84 -15.32
C ILE A 295 -2.40 4.84 -14.85
N MET A 296 -2.01 5.98 -14.26
CA MET A 296 -2.96 7.05 -13.88
C MET A 296 -3.52 7.85 -15.06
N ARG A 297 -3.01 7.65 -16.28
CA ARG A 297 -3.42 8.40 -17.48
C ARG A 297 -4.19 7.55 -18.48
N VAL A 298 -4.34 6.27 -18.19
CA VAL A 298 -5.07 5.31 -19.00
C VAL A 298 -6.14 4.64 -18.14
N GLN A 299 -7.11 4.02 -18.80
CA GLN A 299 -8.11 3.22 -18.10
C GLN A 299 -7.48 1.88 -17.68
N ALA A 300 -7.45 1.59 -16.38
CA ALA A 300 -6.82 0.38 -15.83
C ALA A 300 -7.45 -0.91 -16.38
N GLU A 301 -8.78 -0.92 -16.52
CA GLU A 301 -9.53 -1.97 -17.21
C GLU A 301 -8.98 -2.20 -18.62
N SER A 302 -8.95 -1.14 -19.44
CA SER A 302 -8.51 -1.25 -20.83
C SER A 302 -7.07 -1.75 -20.94
N PHE A 303 -6.20 -1.38 -20.00
CA PHE A 303 -4.84 -1.89 -19.95
C PHE A 303 -4.79 -3.39 -19.63
N PHE A 304 -5.44 -3.82 -18.53
CA PHE A 304 -5.40 -5.21 -18.10
C PHE A 304 -6.00 -6.15 -19.15
N GLU A 305 -7.16 -5.80 -19.70
CA GLU A 305 -7.82 -6.61 -20.70
C GLU A 305 -7.02 -6.66 -22.00
N ALA A 306 -6.46 -5.52 -22.45
CA ALA A 306 -5.59 -5.53 -23.63
C ALA A 306 -4.33 -6.39 -23.43
N PHE A 307 -3.81 -6.48 -22.19
CA PHE A 307 -2.70 -7.38 -21.86
C PHE A 307 -3.12 -8.85 -21.88
N VAL A 308 -4.26 -9.20 -21.27
CA VAL A 308 -4.78 -10.58 -21.28
C VAL A 308 -5.12 -11.02 -22.70
N GLU A 309 -5.73 -10.16 -23.52
CA GLU A 309 -6.01 -10.42 -24.93
C GLU A 309 -4.73 -10.62 -25.74
N TRP A 310 -3.69 -9.84 -25.47
CA TRP A 310 -2.38 -10.05 -26.07
C TRP A 310 -1.79 -11.39 -25.63
N LEU A 311 -1.85 -11.72 -24.34
CA LEU A 311 -1.23 -12.91 -23.76
C LEU A 311 -1.88 -14.22 -24.21
N ALA A 312 -3.21 -14.26 -24.32
CA ALA A 312 -4.00 -15.45 -24.63
C ALA A 312 -3.50 -16.26 -25.86
N PRO A 313 -3.28 -15.66 -27.05
CA PRO A 313 -2.76 -16.41 -28.20
C PRO A 313 -1.32 -16.90 -28.00
N HIS A 314 -0.48 -16.19 -27.23
CA HIS A 314 0.87 -16.66 -26.90
C HIS A 314 0.81 -17.84 -25.93
N ALA A 315 -0.03 -17.76 -24.90
CA ALA A 315 -0.23 -18.82 -23.92
C ALA A 315 -0.79 -20.09 -24.59
N LYS A 316 -1.79 -19.95 -25.46
CA LYS A 316 -2.34 -21.07 -26.22
C LYS A 316 -1.30 -21.77 -27.09
N ARG A 317 -0.44 -21.02 -27.80
CA ARG A 317 0.67 -21.60 -28.58
C ARG A 317 1.73 -22.28 -27.70
N GLY A 318 1.90 -21.84 -26.46
CA GLY A 318 2.77 -22.46 -25.47
C GLY A 318 2.20 -23.72 -24.83
N GLY A 319 0.98 -24.14 -25.18
CA GLY A 319 0.34 -25.32 -24.60
C GLY A 319 -0.31 -25.09 -23.23
N PHE A 320 -0.43 -23.84 -22.78
CA PHE A 320 -1.14 -23.50 -21.55
C PHE A 320 -2.66 -23.58 -21.78
N THR A 321 -3.38 -24.09 -20.79
CA THR A 321 -4.85 -24.18 -20.81
C THR A 321 -5.51 -23.08 -19.99
N LYS A 322 -4.79 -22.44 -19.05
CA LYS A 322 -5.33 -21.40 -18.16
C LYS A 322 -4.38 -20.22 -18.00
N ILE A 323 -4.95 -19.02 -17.94
CA ILE A 323 -4.26 -17.81 -17.45
C ILE A 323 -4.76 -17.51 -16.05
N LEU A 324 -3.84 -17.34 -15.11
CA LEU A 324 -4.12 -17.12 -13.69
C LEU A 324 -3.50 -15.80 -13.22
N ILE A 325 -4.01 -15.30 -12.10
CA ILE A 325 -3.40 -14.17 -11.38
C ILE A 325 -3.49 -14.39 -9.87
N PRO A 326 -2.46 -14.08 -9.07
CA PRO A 326 -2.58 -14.17 -7.62
C PRO A 326 -3.71 -13.28 -7.07
N GLY A 327 -4.40 -13.74 -6.03
CA GLY A 327 -5.51 -13.06 -5.37
C GLY A 327 -5.56 -13.28 -3.85
N GLY A 328 -6.61 -12.76 -3.22
CA GLY A 328 -6.87 -12.96 -1.79
C GLY A 328 -5.73 -12.50 -0.86
N LYS A 329 -5.34 -13.36 0.09
CA LYS A 329 -4.27 -13.08 1.07
C LYS A 329 -2.90 -12.84 0.43
N SER A 330 -2.70 -13.30 -0.80
CA SER A 330 -1.48 -13.07 -1.58
C SER A 330 -1.61 -11.87 -2.53
N GLY A 331 -2.64 -11.02 -2.38
CA GLY A 331 -2.94 -9.89 -3.28
C GLY A 331 -1.81 -8.88 -3.47
N GLY A 332 -0.84 -8.79 -2.55
CA GLY A 332 0.40 -8.01 -2.73
C GLY A 332 1.32 -8.53 -3.85
N SER A 333 1.14 -9.79 -4.27
CA SER A 333 1.89 -10.39 -5.39
C SER A 333 1.29 -10.12 -6.77
N GLN A 334 0.09 -9.52 -6.81
CA GLN A 334 -0.62 -9.21 -8.06
C GLN A 334 -0.11 -7.91 -8.70
N THR A 335 -0.19 -6.79 -7.99
CA THR A 335 0.22 -5.45 -8.43
C THR A 335 0.30 -4.51 -7.23
N ASN A 336 1.21 -3.55 -7.26
CA ASN A 336 1.24 -2.41 -6.32
C ASN A 336 0.58 -1.15 -6.91
N ARG A 337 -0.08 -1.25 -8.08
CA ARG A 337 -0.80 -0.14 -8.71
C ARG A 337 -2.27 -0.14 -8.26
N PRO A 338 -2.72 0.81 -7.42
CA PRO A 338 -4.06 0.75 -6.85
C PRO A 338 -5.21 0.72 -7.88
N PRO A 339 -5.19 1.48 -9.01
CA PRO A 339 -6.25 1.40 -10.01
C PRO A 339 -6.38 0.00 -10.62
N LEU A 340 -5.24 -0.64 -10.86
CA LEU A 340 -5.17 -1.97 -11.44
C LEU A 340 -5.58 -3.03 -10.43
N HIS A 341 -5.13 -2.90 -9.18
CA HIS A 341 -5.56 -3.77 -8.09
C HIS A 341 -7.09 -3.73 -7.91
N ALA A 342 -7.66 -2.52 -7.85
CA ALA A 342 -9.10 -2.33 -7.70
C ALA A 342 -9.88 -3.03 -8.82
N TYR A 343 -9.48 -2.81 -10.08
CA TYR A 343 -10.09 -3.47 -11.23
C TYR A 343 -10.03 -5.00 -11.13
N ILE A 344 -8.85 -5.56 -10.83
CA ILE A 344 -8.70 -7.01 -10.80
C ILE A 344 -9.49 -7.62 -9.63
N GLN A 345 -9.52 -6.97 -8.47
CA GLN A 345 -10.34 -7.44 -7.34
C GLN A 345 -11.84 -7.37 -7.66
N GLU A 346 -12.31 -6.30 -8.27
CA GLU A 346 -13.72 -6.14 -8.66
C GLU A 346 -14.13 -7.22 -9.66
N LYS A 347 -13.33 -7.44 -10.72
CA LYS A 347 -13.68 -8.35 -11.81
C LYS A 347 -13.41 -9.81 -11.50
N TYR A 348 -12.28 -10.12 -10.86
CA TYR A 348 -11.79 -11.50 -10.68
C TYR A 348 -11.75 -11.94 -9.22
N GLY A 349 -12.06 -11.08 -8.24
CA GLY A 349 -11.95 -11.41 -6.82
C GLY A 349 -12.84 -12.57 -6.35
N ASN A 350 -13.90 -12.87 -7.10
CA ASN A 350 -14.80 -14.02 -6.89
C ASN A 350 -14.60 -15.15 -7.92
N ALA A 351 -13.58 -15.05 -8.77
CA ALA A 351 -13.28 -16.10 -9.74
C ALA A 351 -12.81 -17.39 -9.05
N PRO A 352 -12.96 -18.57 -9.70
CA PRO A 352 -12.46 -19.82 -9.16
C PRO A 352 -10.97 -19.73 -8.78
N VAL A 353 -10.63 -20.24 -7.60
CA VAL A 353 -9.24 -20.39 -7.16
C VAL A 353 -8.70 -21.70 -7.73
N ILE A 354 -7.62 -21.62 -8.50
CA ILE A 354 -6.91 -22.76 -9.04
C ILE A 354 -5.71 -23.06 -8.14
N LEU A 355 -5.69 -24.27 -7.58
CA LEU A 355 -4.60 -24.75 -6.76
C LEU A 355 -3.42 -25.18 -7.64
N LEU A 356 -2.22 -24.73 -7.29
CA LEU A 356 -1.00 -25.03 -8.02
C LEU A 356 -0.24 -26.18 -7.38
N ALA A 357 0.36 -27.02 -8.22
CA ALA A 357 1.40 -27.95 -7.82
C ALA A 357 2.69 -27.19 -7.48
N ASP A 358 3.60 -27.86 -6.78
CA ASP A 358 4.91 -27.32 -6.40
C ASP A 358 5.99 -27.52 -7.46
N ASP A 359 5.62 -28.10 -8.62
CA ASP A 359 6.53 -28.41 -9.72
C ASP A 359 5.98 -27.90 -11.07
N PRO A 360 6.63 -26.89 -11.70
CA PRO A 360 7.79 -26.16 -11.20
C PRO A 360 7.44 -25.26 -9.99
N PRO A 361 8.42 -24.88 -9.14
CA PRO A 361 8.16 -24.00 -8.01
C PRO A 361 7.53 -22.68 -8.44
N THR A 362 6.39 -22.35 -7.85
CA THR A 362 5.65 -21.09 -8.08
C THR A 362 5.78 -20.11 -6.91
N THR A 363 6.42 -20.54 -5.82
CA THR A 363 6.85 -19.67 -4.73
C THR A 363 7.95 -18.73 -5.23
N PHE A 364 7.75 -17.43 -5.07
CA PHE A 364 8.71 -16.43 -5.52
C PHE A 364 8.69 -15.22 -4.59
N ASN A 365 9.85 -14.64 -4.30
CA ASN A 365 10.03 -13.49 -3.40
C ASN A 365 9.32 -13.64 -2.03
N GLY A 366 9.35 -14.85 -1.45
CA GLY A 366 8.69 -15.14 -0.17
C GLY A 366 7.16 -15.25 -0.22
N TYR A 367 6.54 -15.08 -1.39
CA TYR A 367 5.10 -15.29 -1.57
C TYR A 367 4.83 -16.68 -2.11
N ASP A 368 4.15 -17.49 -1.29
CA ASP A 368 3.50 -18.72 -1.72
C ASP A 368 2.13 -18.35 -2.34
N ILE A 369 2.00 -18.60 -3.64
CA ILE A 369 0.77 -18.31 -4.39
C ILE A 369 -0.08 -19.55 -4.64
N ARG A 370 0.37 -20.74 -4.22
CA ARG A 370 -0.20 -22.03 -4.63
C ARG A 370 -1.67 -22.22 -4.30
N SER A 371 -2.15 -21.58 -3.23
CA SER A 371 -3.55 -21.67 -2.78
C SER A 371 -4.34 -20.37 -3.03
N SER A 372 -3.89 -19.52 -3.95
CA SER A 372 -4.42 -18.15 -4.08
C SER A 372 -4.53 -17.62 -5.51
N CYS A 373 -4.30 -18.45 -6.52
CA CYS A 373 -4.38 -18.04 -7.92
C CYS A 373 -5.83 -18.06 -8.42
N LEU A 374 -6.32 -16.91 -8.84
CA LEU A 374 -7.64 -16.71 -9.43
C LEU A 374 -7.58 -16.99 -10.93
N LEU A 375 -8.61 -17.63 -11.46
CA LEU A 375 -8.79 -17.87 -12.88
C LEU A 375 -9.11 -16.54 -13.60
N VAL A 376 -8.27 -16.16 -14.55
CA VAL A 376 -8.50 -14.98 -15.44
C VAL A 376 -9.14 -15.43 -16.74
N ARG A 377 -8.62 -16.50 -17.35
CA ARG A 377 -9.11 -16.99 -18.64
C ARG A 377 -8.83 -18.48 -18.82
N GLU A 378 -9.85 -19.20 -19.27
CA GLU A 378 -9.70 -20.53 -19.86
C GLU A 378 -9.28 -20.37 -21.33
N LEU A 379 -8.28 -21.13 -21.74
CA LEU A 379 -7.77 -21.17 -23.10
C LEU A 379 -8.29 -22.44 -23.75
N THR A 380 -9.50 -22.37 -24.29
CA THR A 380 -10.06 -23.49 -25.08
C THR A 380 -9.14 -23.77 -26.26
N GLN A 381 -8.80 -25.05 -26.45
CA GLN A 381 -7.95 -25.53 -27.55
C GLN A 381 -8.58 -25.29 -28.92
#